data_AF-D6D326-F1
#
_entry.id   AF-D6D326-F1
#
_cell.length_a   1.000
_cell.length_b   1.000
_cell.length_c   1.000
_cell.angle_alpha   90.00
_cell.angle_beta   90.00
_cell.angle_gamma   90.00
#
_symmetry.space_group_name_H-M   'P 1'
#
loop_
_entity.id
_entity.type
_entity.pdbx_description
1 polymer ?
#
loop_
_entity_poly.entity_id
_entity_poly.type
_entity_poly.pdbx_seq_one_letter_code
_entity_poly.pdbx_strand_id
1 'polypeptide(L)' 'MEYDNHLDTLGERNSYSKTDPDATFMHMKEDTMKNGQTKPGYNLQIGTENQFLIDFRLFPNPTDTLTLIPFPLL' A
#
# COMPACT_ATOMS: atom_id res chain seq x y z
N MET A 1 -18.91 -4.53 -16.28
CA MET A 1 -18.33 -5.21 -15.10
C MET A 1 -17.39 -4.29 -14.33
N GLU A 2 -16.19 -3.93 -14.82
CA GLU A 2 -15.35 -2.98 -14.06
C GLU A 2 -16.03 -1.64 -13.80
N TYR A 3 -16.65 -1.04 -14.82
CA TYR A 3 -17.37 0.22 -14.68
C TYR A 3 -18.50 0.15 -13.63
N ASP A 4 -19.25 -0.96 -13.61
CA ASP A 4 -20.35 -1.16 -12.67
C ASP A 4 -19.84 -1.36 -11.23
N ASN A 5 -18.73 -2.07 -11.06
CA ASN A 5 -18.07 -2.26 -9.76
C ASN A 5 -17.53 -0.94 -9.20
N HIS A 6 -17.01 -0.07 -10.07
CA HIS A 6 -16.59 1.29 -9.71
C HIS A 6 -17.78 2.12 -9.23
N LEU A 7 -18.92 2.08 -9.93
CA LEU A 7 -20.14 2.78 -9.51
C LEU A 7 -20.67 2.28 -8.16
N ASP A 8 -20.65 0.96 -7.93
CA ASP A 8 -21.06 0.35 -6.66
C ASP A 8 -20.12 0.75 -5.50
N THR A 9 -18.81 0.73 -5.74
CA THR A 9 -17.78 1.14 -4.76
C THR A 9 -17.86 2.64 -4.44
N LEU A 10 -18.19 3.47 -5.43
CA LEU A 10 -18.34 4.91 -5.26
C LEU A 10 -19.57 5.23 -4.39
N GLY A 11 -20.68 4.52 -4.59
CA GLY A 11 -21.95 4.80 -3.94
C GLY A 11 -22.34 6.29 -4.10
N GLU A 12 -22.71 6.95 -2.99
CA GLU A 12 -23.06 8.39 -3.00
C GLU A 12 -21.84 9.32 -2.86
N ARG A 13 -20.61 8.82 -2.96
CA ARG A 13 -19.41 9.60 -2.66
C ARG A 13 -18.89 10.32 -3.89
N ASN A 14 -18.30 11.48 -3.66
CA ASN A 14 -17.67 12.28 -4.72
C ASN A 14 -16.21 11.89 -5.02
N SER A 15 -15.62 10.95 -4.27
CA SER A 15 -14.25 10.49 -4.50
C SER A 15 -13.93 9.13 -3.83
N TYR A 16 -13.02 8.40 -4.47
CA TYR A 16 -12.41 7.17 -3.93
C TYR A 16 -11.43 7.42 -2.77
N SER A 17 -11.08 8.68 -2.51
CA SER A 17 -9.97 9.06 -1.63
C SER A 17 -10.06 8.63 -0.16
N LYS A 18 -11.23 8.19 0.33
CA LYS A 18 -11.41 7.84 1.75
C LYS A 18 -11.47 6.34 2.05
N THR A 19 -11.46 5.46 1.04
CA THR A 19 -11.49 4.01 1.30
C THR A 19 -10.80 3.28 0.17
N ASP A 20 -9.51 3.08 0.35
CA ASP A 20 -8.74 2.13 -0.43
C ASP A 20 -8.93 0.74 0.20
N PRO A 21 -9.67 -0.19 -0.43
CA PRO A 21 -9.99 -1.49 0.15
C PRO A 21 -8.77 -2.40 0.27
N ASP A 22 -7.71 -2.13 -0.50
CA ASP A 22 -6.49 -2.94 -0.51
C ASP A 22 -5.49 -2.49 0.57
N ALA A 23 -5.71 -1.34 1.21
CA ALA A 23 -4.85 -0.83 2.27
C ALA A 23 -5.12 -1.53 3.62
N THR A 24 -4.04 -1.90 4.33
CA THR A 24 -4.15 -2.53 5.65
C THR A 24 -3.73 -1.56 6.75
N PHE A 25 -4.35 -1.67 7.92
CA PHE A 25 -3.96 -0.90 9.11
C PHE A 25 -2.60 -1.36 9.65
N MET A 26 -1.63 -0.46 9.64
CA MET A 26 -0.25 -0.72 10.06
C MET A 26 0.25 0.33 11.05
N HIS A 27 1.25 -0.03 11.86
CA HIS A 27 2.01 0.95 12.62
C HIS A 27 2.94 1.71 11.67
N MET A 28 2.75 3.02 11.57
CA MET A 28 3.60 3.87 10.74
C MET A 28 4.96 4.07 11.42
N LYS A 29 6.05 4.09 10.64
CA LYS A 29 7.39 4.45 11.14
C LYS A 29 7.39 5.86 11.74
N GLU A 30 6.73 6.78 11.04
CA GLU A 30 6.49 8.13 11.53
C GLU A 30 5.04 8.24 11.99
N ASP A 31 4.84 8.42 13.29
CA ASP A 31 3.53 8.72 13.84
C ASP A 31 3.43 10.21 14.21
N THR A 32 2.98 11.02 13.25
CA THR A 32 2.77 12.47 13.43
C THR A 32 1.84 12.79 14.60
N MET A 33 0.87 11.92 14.87
CA MET A 33 -0.14 12.12 15.92
C MET A 33 0.34 11.63 17.28
N LYS A 34 1.46 10.89 17.33
CA LYS A 34 2.07 10.31 18.54
C LYS A 34 1.07 9.56 19.44
N ASN A 35 0.06 8.94 18.84
CA ASN A 35 -1.01 8.25 19.53
C ASN A 35 -0.89 6.73 19.40
N GLY A 36 0.09 6.23 18.64
CA GLY A 36 0.32 4.80 18.43
C GLY A 36 -0.79 4.11 17.62
N GLN A 37 -1.71 4.89 17.04
CA GLN A 37 -2.82 4.36 16.26
C GLN A 37 -2.32 3.80 14.94
N THR A 38 -2.83 2.63 14.57
CA THR A 38 -2.58 2.07 13.24
C THR A 38 -3.28 2.92 12.19
N LYS A 39 -2.61 3.15 11.06
CA LYS A 39 -3.14 3.92 9.93
C LYS A 39 -3.17 3.01 8.71
N PRO A 40 -4.16 3.18 7.82
CA PRO A 40 -4.18 2.44 6.57
C PRO A 40 -2.94 2.82 5.75
N GLY A 41 -2.27 1.83 5.16
CA GLY A 41 -1.12 2.06 4.32
C GLY A 41 -0.68 0.81 3.56
N TYR A 42 0.47 0.94 2.91
CA TYR A 42 1.18 -0.13 2.22
C TYR A 42 2.64 -0.17 2.67
N ASN A 43 3.22 -1.36 2.72
CA ASN A 43 4.66 -1.52 2.81
C ASN A 43 5.26 -1.35 1.40
N LEU A 44 6.02 -0.25 1.22
CA LEU A 44 6.76 0.03 0.01
C LEU A 44 8.11 -0.70 0.06
N GLN A 45 8.33 -1.61 -0.88
CA GLN A 45 9.63 -2.23 -1.11
C GLN A 45 10.24 -1.71 -2.41
N ILE A 46 11.55 -1.49 -2.38
CA ILE A 46 12.31 -0.92 -3.49
C ILE A 46 13.54 -1.79 -3.77
N GLY A 47 13.71 -2.23 -5.02
CA GLY A 47 14.92 -2.87 -5.52
C GLY A 47 15.85 -1.85 -6.17
N THR A 48 17.14 -1.87 -5.80
CA THR A 48 18.17 -1.02 -6.41
C THR A 48 19.36 -1.85 -6.91
N GLU A 49 19.95 -1.41 -8.02
CA GLU A 49 21.17 -2.00 -8.60
C GLU A 49 22.06 -0.87 -9.12
N ASN A 50 23.35 -0.90 -8.80
CA ASN A 50 24.34 0.12 -9.22
C ASN A 50 23.89 1.58 -8.99
N GLN A 51 23.26 1.86 -7.85
CA GLN A 51 22.69 3.17 -7.49
C GLN A 51 21.47 3.60 -8.34
N PHE A 52 20.91 2.70 -9.13
CA PHE A 52 19.66 2.91 -9.87
C PHE A 52 18.50 2.16 -9.22
N LEU A 53 17.31 2.74 -9.34
CA LEU A 53 16.04 2.09 -9.04
C LEU A 53 15.71 1.11 -10.16
N ILE A 54 15.49 -0.17 -9.83
CA ILE A 54 15.16 -1.20 -10.82
C ILE A 54 13.75 -1.77 -10.68
N ASP A 55 13.19 -1.81 -9.46
CA ASP A 55 11.81 -2.26 -9.21
C ASP A 55 11.24 -1.61 -7.94
N PHE A 56 9.92 -1.50 -7.87
CA PHE A 56 9.20 -1.11 -6.65
C PHE A 56 7.86 -1.81 -6.58
N ARG A 57 7.43 -2.20 -5.38
CA ARG A 57 6.13 -2.83 -5.14
C ARG A 57 5.51 -2.36 -3.84
N LEU A 58 4.19 -2.34 -3.82
CA LEU A 58 3.37 -2.02 -2.65
C LEU A 58 2.73 -3.30 -2.14
N PHE A 59 2.91 -3.60 -0.86
CA PHE A 59 2.33 -4.77 -0.22
C PHE A 59 1.37 -4.35 0.90
N PRO A 60 0.19 -4.97 1.01
CA PRO A 60 -0.76 -4.67 2.07
C PRO A 60 -0.45 -5.40 3.37
N ASN A 61 0.65 -6.15 3.46
CA ASN A 61 0.92 -7.02 4.60
C ASN A 61 1.49 -6.20 5.78
N PRO A 62 0.91 -6.23 6.99
CA PRO A 62 1.33 -5.38 8.11
C PRO A 62 2.67 -5.76 8.75
N THR A 63 3.16 -6.97 8.46
CA THR A 63 4.40 -7.51 9.03
C THR A 63 5.26 -8.05 7.90
N ASP A 64 5.75 -7.13 7.07
CA ASP A 64 6.63 -7.47 5.97
C ASP A 64 8.09 -7.39 6.44
N THR A 65 8.66 -8.54 6.77
CA THR A 65 10.02 -8.70 7.34
C THR A 65 11.00 -9.40 6.41
N LEU A 66 10.78 -9.41 5.09
CA LEU A 66 11.78 -9.87 4.10
C LEU A 66 11.90 -8.79 3.01
N THR A 67 13.08 -8.40 2.53
CA THR A 67 13.91 -9.19 1.58
C THR A 67 15.42 -8.85 1.59
N LEU A 68 16.29 -9.83 1.31
CA LEU A 68 17.68 -9.62 0.85
C LEU A 68 17.83 -9.79 -0.68
N ILE A 69 17.04 -10.65 -1.34
CA ILE A 69 16.57 -10.61 -2.76
C ILE A 69 15.37 -11.59 -2.88
N PRO A 70 14.10 -11.15 -3.11
CA PRO A 70 13.30 -11.60 -4.28
C PRO A 70 12.16 -10.62 -4.75
N PHE A 71 11.45 -10.72 -5.90
CA PHE A 71 11.49 -11.61 -7.08
C PHE A 71 10.74 -11.01 -8.31
N PRO A 72 11.12 -11.40 -9.55
CA PRO A 72 10.22 -11.39 -10.72
C PRO A 72 9.24 -12.58 -10.62
N LEU A 73 7.98 -12.43 -11.00
CA LEU A 73 7.51 -12.71 -12.36
C LEU A 73 6.51 -11.64 -12.80
N LEU A 74 6.59 -11.33 -14.10
CA LEU A 74 5.71 -10.46 -14.88
C LEU A 74 4.24 -10.57 -14.49
#